data_AF-A0A382PF00-F1
#
_entry.id   AF-A0A382PF00-F1
#
_cell.length_a   1.000
_cell.length_b   1.000
_cell.length_c   1.000
_cell.angle_alpha   90.00
_cell.angle_beta   90.00
_cell.angle_gamma   90.00
#
_symmetry.space_group_name_H-M   'P 1'
#
loop_
_entity.id
_entity.type
_entity.pdbx_description
1 polymer ?
#
loop_
_entity_poly.entity_id
_entity_poly.type
_entity_poly.pdbx_seq_one_letter_code
_entity_poly.pdbx_strand_id
1 'polypeptide(L)'
;MNNFYKDIKEFNIWNRSLKDRLIEFVSLMKHPKGSGGYYYSPNGDRFSFPLLCSTVFATKILYMLKNDIANKENMSIFMLQFLNADGSLYDKNILSRSLFYRIYRCIRENTFNHLFGLDLIRGETRQSYAALLTMNSLPKITYNEFDIEPEKINKYILDLEWRNPWTAGSNFGHLIFFLKINSIINNSNQKQIINDCFKLVNDNYKQIDGTWSSTTDIPIHLKINGAMKMLVAMSTAGIEEFDDSKKIIDLCLKSLNYGNACNH
;
A
#
# COMPACT_ATOMS: atom_id res chain seq x y z
N MET A 1 19.25 -19.85 -31.50
CA MET A 1 17.82 -20.18 -31.26
C MET A 1 17.64 -21.28 -30.22
N ASN A 2 18.31 -22.45 -30.32
CA ASN A 2 18.11 -23.55 -29.36
C ASN A 2 18.41 -23.23 -27.87
N ASN A 3 19.39 -22.37 -27.56
CA ASN A 3 19.66 -21.98 -26.16
C ASN A 3 18.55 -21.08 -25.58
N PHE A 4 18.05 -20.11 -26.35
CA PHE A 4 16.96 -19.22 -25.93
C PHE A 4 15.66 -19.98 -25.59
N TYR A 5 15.30 -21.01 -26.36
CA TYR A 5 14.15 -21.86 -26.07
C TYR A 5 14.35 -22.78 -24.86
N LYS A 6 15.59 -23.21 -24.60
CA LYS A 6 15.95 -23.98 -23.40
C LYS A 6 15.84 -23.10 -22.15
N ASP A 7 16.35 -21.88 -22.22
CA ASP A 7 16.29 -20.88 -21.15
C ASP A 7 14.84 -20.50 -20.82
N ILE A 8 13.97 -20.37 -21.83
CA ILE A 8 12.52 -20.13 -21.62
C ILE A 8 11.86 -21.33 -20.94
N LYS A 9 12.20 -22.56 -21.32
CA LYS A 9 11.62 -23.77 -20.71
C LYS A 9 12.06 -23.93 -19.26
N GLU A 10 13.34 -23.72 -18.97
CA GLU A 10 13.88 -23.75 -17.61
C GLU A 10 13.30 -22.63 -16.75
N PHE A 11 13.19 -21.41 -17.29
CA PHE A 11 12.52 -20.28 -16.64
C PHE A 11 11.06 -20.61 -16.32
N ASN A 12 10.32 -21.22 -17.24
CA ASN A 12 8.92 -21.59 -17.03
C ASN A 12 8.76 -22.68 -15.96
N ILE A 13 9.68 -23.66 -15.91
CA ILE A 13 9.71 -24.70 -14.87
C ILE A 13 10.00 -24.06 -13.51
N TRP A 14 11.02 -23.21 -13.43
CA TRP A 14 11.38 -22.48 -12.23
C TRP A 14 10.22 -21.60 -11.74
N ASN A 15 9.62 -20.81 -12.63
CA ASN A 15 8.49 -19.94 -12.34
C ASN A 15 7.28 -20.73 -11.82
N ARG A 16 6.93 -21.86 -12.45
CA ARG A 16 5.85 -22.73 -11.94
C ARG A 16 6.20 -23.28 -10.55
N SER A 17 7.41 -23.79 -10.36
CA SER A 17 7.86 -24.31 -9.07
C SER A 17 7.84 -23.25 -7.97
N LEU A 18 8.13 -21.99 -8.29
CA LEU A 18 8.07 -20.88 -7.35
C LEU A 18 6.64 -20.59 -6.93
N LYS A 19 5.69 -20.58 -7.88
CA LYS A 19 4.27 -20.38 -7.56
C LYS A 19 3.75 -21.48 -6.63
N ASP A 20 4.06 -22.73 -6.93
CA ASP A 20 3.62 -23.87 -6.14
C ASP A 20 4.21 -23.81 -4.71
N ARG A 21 5.51 -23.50 -4.59
CA ARG A 21 6.17 -23.31 -3.29
C ARG A 21 5.62 -22.14 -2.48
N LEU A 22 5.23 -21.04 -3.14
CA LEU A 22 4.61 -19.90 -2.45
C LEU A 22 3.22 -20.26 -1.92
N ILE A 23 2.44 -21.04 -2.67
CA ILE A 23 1.14 -21.55 -2.23
C ILE A 23 1.32 -22.47 -1.02
N GLU A 24 2.29 -23.39 -1.08
CA GLU A 24 2.65 -24.27 0.03
C GLU A 24 3.11 -23.47 1.26
N PHE A 25 3.98 -22.48 1.08
CA PHE A 25 4.43 -21.61 2.16
C PHE A 25 3.26 -20.89 2.85
N VAL A 26 2.32 -20.33 2.07
CA VAL A 26 1.13 -19.68 2.62
C VAL A 26 0.23 -20.69 3.34
N SER A 27 0.07 -21.90 2.81
CA SER A 27 -0.78 -22.93 3.42
C SER A 27 -0.25 -23.40 4.78
N LEU A 28 1.07 -23.45 4.96
CA LEU A 28 1.71 -23.77 6.25
C LEU A 28 1.42 -22.74 7.33
N MET A 29 1.16 -21.48 6.96
CA MET A 29 0.81 -20.42 7.92
C MET A 29 -0.68 -20.39 8.28
N LYS A 30 -1.52 -21.21 7.64
CA LYS A 30 -2.96 -21.20 7.85
C LYS A 30 -3.32 -21.70 9.26
N HIS A 31 -4.23 -21.00 9.93
CA HIS A 31 -4.73 -21.47 11.22
C HIS A 31 -5.48 -22.81 11.10
N PRO A 32 -5.14 -23.84 11.90
CA PRO A 32 -5.61 -25.22 11.69
C PRO A 32 -7.12 -25.39 11.88
N LYS A 33 -7.76 -24.54 12.70
CA LYS A 33 -9.22 -24.61 12.95
C LYS A 33 -10.08 -23.95 11.86
N GLY A 34 -9.51 -23.58 10.71
CA GLY A 34 -10.29 -23.00 9.60
C GLY A 34 -10.84 -21.60 9.86
N SER A 35 -10.35 -20.89 10.88
CA SER A 35 -10.82 -19.55 11.30
C SER A 35 -10.60 -18.43 10.27
N GLY A 36 -9.97 -18.73 9.12
CA GLY A 36 -9.58 -17.72 8.12
C GLY A 36 -8.30 -16.95 8.45
N GLY A 37 -7.82 -17.02 9.69
CA GLY A 37 -6.59 -16.38 10.13
C GLY A 37 -5.32 -17.10 9.67
N TYR A 38 -4.24 -16.33 9.50
CA TYR A 38 -2.89 -16.84 9.23
C TYR A 38 -1.92 -16.41 10.34
N TYR A 39 -1.00 -17.29 10.69
CA TYR A 39 0.08 -17.03 11.63
C TYR A 39 1.19 -16.18 10.99
N TYR A 40 2.07 -15.65 11.83
CA TYR A 40 3.26 -14.92 11.37
C TYR A 40 4.32 -15.85 10.74
N SER A 41 4.39 -17.09 11.20
CA SER A 41 5.34 -18.11 10.75
C SER A 41 4.65 -19.47 10.68
N PRO A 42 5.18 -20.43 9.90
CA PRO A 42 4.66 -21.80 9.83
C PRO A 42 4.50 -22.49 11.19
N ASN A 43 5.42 -22.20 12.12
CA ASN A 43 5.45 -22.84 13.43
C ASN A 43 4.68 -22.04 14.50
N GLY A 44 4.16 -20.84 14.19
CA GLY A 44 3.52 -19.96 15.17
C GLY A 44 4.44 -19.54 16.33
N ASP A 45 5.75 -19.62 16.14
CA ASP A 45 6.78 -19.43 17.17
C ASP A 45 6.86 -17.99 17.69
N ARG A 46 6.66 -17.01 16.80
CA ARG A 46 6.69 -15.58 17.14
C ARG A 46 5.38 -15.08 17.74
N PHE A 47 4.26 -15.60 17.24
CA PHE A 47 2.92 -15.29 17.70
C PHE A 47 2.07 -16.56 17.66
N SER A 48 1.57 -16.96 18.82
CA SER A 48 0.74 -18.17 18.99
C SER A 48 -0.70 -18.00 18.48
N PHE A 49 -1.05 -16.82 17.97
CA PHE A 49 -2.36 -16.47 17.44
C PHE A 49 -2.22 -15.88 16.03
N PRO A 50 -3.25 -16.03 15.17
CA PRO A 50 -3.24 -15.45 13.84
C PRO A 50 -3.31 -13.92 13.90
N LEU A 51 -2.66 -13.25 12.96
CA LEU A 51 -2.56 -11.78 12.91
C LEU A 51 -3.35 -11.22 11.73
N LEU A 52 -3.91 -10.02 11.88
CA LEU A 52 -4.52 -9.28 10.78
C LEU A 52 -3.55 -9.13 9.61
N CYS A 53 -2.34 -8.63 9.87
CA CYS A 53 -1.34 -8.39 8.82
C CYS A 53 -0.93 -9.67 8.08
N SER A 54 -0.75 -10.79 8.78
CA SER A 54 -0.46 -12.08 8.17
C SER A 54 -1.56 -12.53 7.21
N THR A 55 -2.82 -12.43 7.63
CA THR A 55 -3.97 -12.78 6.79
C THR A 55 -4.05 -11.85 5.57
N VAL A 56 -3.85 -10.54 5.76
CA VAL A 56 -3.81 -9.55 4.67
C VAL A 56 -2.76 -9.92 3.62
N PHE A 57 -1.53 -10.26 4.04
CA PHE A 57 -0.46 -10.64 3.12
C PHE A 57 -0.76 -11.97 2.43
N ALA A 58 -1.25 -12.97 3.17
CA ALA A 58 -1.67 -14.24 2.59
C ALA A 58 -2.72 -14.03 1.49
N THR A 59 -3.77 -13.24 1.75
CA THR A 59 -4.80 -12.89 0.76
C THR A 59 -4.18 -12.31 -0.51
N LYS A 60 -3.32 -11.31 -0.37
CA LYS A 60 -2.71 -10.61 -1.50
C LYS A 60 -1.77 -11.52 -2.30
N ILE A 61 -0.98 -12.36 -1.63
CA ILE A 61 -0.12 -13.34 -2.29
C ILE A 61 -0.96 -14.31 -3.11
N LEU A 62 -2.00 -14.91 -2.52
CA LEU A 62 -2.88 -15.85 -3.21
C LEU A 62 -3.60 -15.21 -4.40
N TYR A 63 -4.08 -13.97 -4.23
CA TYR A 63 -4.69 -13.19 -5.30
C TYR A 63 -3.71 -12.94 -6.46
N MET A 64 -2.48 -12.47 -6.18
CA MET A 64 -1.45 -12.24 -7.20
C MET A 64 -1.06 -13.52 -7.94
N LEU A 65 -1.11 -14.67 -7.27
CA LEU A 65 -0.84 -15.98 -7.88
C LEU A 65 -2.00 -16.53 -8.71
N LYS A 66 -3.15 -15.82 -8.78
CA LYS A 66 -4.41 -16.28 -9.39
C LYS A 66 -4.85 -17.65 -8.88
N ASN A 67 -4.51 -17.97 -7.64
CA ASN A 67 -5.02 -19.17 -6.99
C ASN A 67 -6.43 -18.85 -6.50
N ASP A 68 -7.38 -19.76 -6.73
CA ASP A 68 -8.72 -19.60 -6.17
C ASP A 68 -8.57 -19.55 -4.65
N ILE A 69 -9.00 -18.44 -4.06
CA ILE A 69 -8.95 -18.26 -2.62
C ILE A 69 -10.08 -19.12 -2.06
N ALA A 70 -9.84 -20.43 -1.97
CA ALA A 70 -10.78 -21.46 -1.50
C ALA A 70 -11.31 -21.22 -0.07
N ASN A 71 -10.83 -20.15 0.58
CA ASN A 71 -11.22 -19.75 1.92
C ASN A 71 -11.50 -18.23 2.05
N LYS A 72 -11.84 -17.54 0.95
CA LYS A 72 -12.00 -16.06 0.93
C LYS A 72 -13.01 -15.54 1.95
N GLU A 73 -14.09 -16.28 2.17
CA GLU A 73 -15.15 -15.90 3.12
C GLU A 73 -14.66 -15.94 4.56
N ASN A 74 -14.01 -17.04 4.99
CA ASN A 74 -13.47 -17.08 6.35
C ASN A 74 -12.34 -16.06 6.54
N MET A 75 -11.53 -15.82 5.50
CA MET A 75 -10.48 -14.80 5.54
C MET A 75 -11.06 -13.39 5.69
N SER A 76 -12.12 -13.05 4.95
CA SER A 76 -12.78 -11.76 5.10
C SER A 76 -13.46 -11.61 6.46
N ILE A 77 -14.16 -12.65 6.95
CA ILE A 77 -14.74 -12.68 8.29
C ILE A 77 -13.67 -12.43 9.36
N PHE A 78 -12.53 -13.12 9.28
CA PHE A 78 -11.41 -12.92 10.20
C PHE A 78 -10.90 -11.48 10.19
N MET A 79 -10.65 -10.92 9.00
CA MET A 79 -10.15 -9.55 8.87
C MET A 79 -11.14 -8.52 9.44
N LEU A 80 -12.45 -8.71 9.18
CA LEU A 80 -13.50 -7.81 9.65
C LEU A 80 -13.69 -7.82 11.18
N GLN A 81 -13.17 -8.81 11.91
CA GLN A 81 -13.14 -8.78 13.39
C GLN A 81 -12.30 -7.62 13.95
N PHE A 82 -11.40 -7.06 13.14
CA PHE A 82 -10.53 -5.95 13.50
C PHE A 82 -11.10 -4.58 13.09
N LEU A 83 -12.31 -4.54 12.54
CA LEU A 83 -12.98 -3.31 12.12
C LEU A 83 -13.44 -2.51 13.34
N ASN A 84 -13.11 -1.22 13.38
CA ASN A 84 -13.55 -0.28 14.40
C ASN A 84 -14.70 0.59 13.90
N ALA A 85 -15.34 1.32 14.83
CA ALA A 85 -16.51 2.15 14.55
C ALA A 85 -16.24 3.33 13.59
N ASP A 86 -14.99 3.79 13.49
CA ASP A 86 -14.55 4.85 12.58
C ASP A 86 -14.16 4.34 11.18
N GLY A 87 -14.34 3.03 10.93
CA GLY A 87 -13.95 2.34 9.71
C GLY A 87 -12.49 1.90 9.66
N SER A 88 -11.68 2.19 10.68
CA SER A 88 -10.28 1.73 10.72
C SER A 88 -10.20 0.21 10.95
N LEU A 89 -9.23 -0.43 10.29
CA LEU A 89 -8.95 -1.87 10.37
C LEU A 89 -7.51 -2.06 10.84
N TYR A 90 -7.33 -2.39 12.13
CA TYR A 90 -6.00 -2.61 12.71
C TYR A 90 -6.03 -3.53 13.93
N ASP A 91 -4.89 -4.16 14.22
CA ASP A 91 -4.71 -4.99 15.40
C ASP A 91 -4.29 -4.16 16.63
N LYS A 92 -5.20 -4.03 17.60
CA LYS A 92 -4.97 -3.28 18.85
C LYS A 92 -3.79 -3.83 19.65
N ASN A 93 -3.54 -5.13 19.63
CA ASN A 93 -2.41 -5.73 20.34
C ASN A 93 -1.08 -5.35 19.68
N ILE A 94 -1.04 -5.29 18.35
CA ILE A 94 0.14 -4.85 17.60
C ILE A 94 0.38 -3.35 17.80
N LEU A 95 -0.68 -2.55 17.81
CA LEU A 95 -0.60 -1.14 18.16
C LEU A 95 -0.05 -0.94 19.59
N SER A 96 -0.50 -1.70 20.58
CA SER A 96 0.05 -1.61 21.94
C SER A 96 1.53 -2.02 22.00
N ARG A 97 1.90 -3.13 21.35
CA ARG A 97 3.29 -3.64 21.34
C ARG A 97 4.29 -2.73 20.64
N SER A 98 3.84 -1.94 19.67
CA SER A 98 4.70 -1.00 18.94
C SER A 98 4.92 0.34 19.66
N LEU A 99 4.37 0.55 20.86
CA LEU A 99 4.47 1.82 21.61
C LEU A 99 5.90 2.30 21.78
N PHE A 100 6.80 1.44 22.28
CA PHE A 100 8.20 1.82 22.52
C PHE A 100 8.92 2.21 21.22
N TYR A 101 8.66 1.48 20.13
CA TYR A 101 9.21 1.81 18.82
C TYR A 101 8.70 3.16 18.31
N ARG A 102 7.42 3.48 18.53
CA ARG A 102 6.85 4.79 18.16
C ARG A 102 7.45 5.92 18.97
N ILE A 103 7.64 5.75 20.29
CA ILE A 103 8.33 6.73 21.15
C ILE A 103 9.76 6.97 20.64
N TYR A 104 10.50 5.89 20.36
CA TYR A 104 11.84 5.99 19.79
C TYR A 104 11.85 6.77 18.47
N ARG A 105 10.91 6.48 17.56
CA ARG A 105 10.79 7.21 16.28
C ARG A 105 10.43 8.69 16.49
N CYS A 106 9.51 9.01 17.40
CA CYS A 106 9.18 10.39 17.74
C CYS A 106 10.41 11.18 18.18
N ILE A 107 11.24 10.60 19.04
CA ILE A 107 12.49 11.21 19.51
C ILE A 107 13.47 11.39 18.34
N ARG A 108 13.65 10.34 17.52
CA ARG A 108 14.60 10.35 16.41
C ARG A 108 14.24 11.33 15.29
N GLU A 109 12.95 11.41 14.96
CA GLU A 109 12.43 12.20 13.83
C GLU A 109 11.95 13.59 14.26
N ASN A 110 11.97 13.89 15.58
CA ASN A 110 11.49 15.13 16.19
C ASN A 110 10.05 15.50 15.76
N THR A 111 9.18 14.49 15.65
CA THR A 111 7.76 14.69 15.33
C THR A 111 6.86 13.94 16.32
N PHE A 112 5.78 14.59 16.75
CA PHE A 112 4.76 13.96 17.61
C PHE A 112 3.71 13.18 16.81
N ASN A 113 3.73 13.29 15.47
CA ASN A 113 2.75 12.69 14.57
C ASN A 113 2.70 11.17 14.69
N HIS A 114 3.80 10.52 15.07
CA HIS A 114 3.87 9.06 15.21
C HIS A 114 3.38 8.54 16.56
N LEU A 115 3.17 9.39 17.57
CA LEU A 115 2.94 8.94 18.96
C LEU A 115 1.64 8.13 19.08
N PHE A 116 0.58 8.62 18.43
CA PHE A 116 -0.75 8.02 18.42
C PHE A 116 -0.88 6.83 17.45
N GLY A 117 0.18 6.50 16.70
CA GLY A 117 0.18 5.35 15.78
C GLY A 117 -0.74 5.49 14.58
N LEU A 118 -1.17 6.72 14.24
CA LEU A 118 -2.06 6.99 13.10
C LEU A 118 -1.49 6.43 11.79
N ASP A 119 -0.19 6.52 11.57
CA ASP A 119 0.43 5.95 10.36
C ASP A 119 0.34 4.42 10.30
N LEU A 120 0.42 3.75 11.45
CA LEU A 120 0.24 2.30 11.54
C LEU A 120 -1.21 1.94 11.28
N ILE A 121 -2.16 2.65 11.90
CA ILE A 121 -3.59 2.46 11.70
C ILE A 121 -3.95 2.67 10.23
N ARG A 122 -3.51 3.77 9.63
CA ARG A 122 -3.76 4.10 8.22
C ARG A 122 -3.14 3.06 7.29
N GLY A 123 -1.91 2.62 7.59
CA GLY A 123 -1.20 1.58 6.86
C GLY A 123 -1.93 0.23 6.91
N GLU A 124 -2.25 -0.28 8.10
CA GLU A 124 -2.99 -1.53 8.26
C GLU A 124 -4.38 -1.46 7.65
N THR A 125 -5.08 -0.34 7.84
CA THR A 125 -6.41 -0.11 7.25
C THR A 125 -6.33 -0.17 5.74
N ARG A 126 -5.41 0.55 5.11
CA ARG A 126 -5.24 0.54 3.66
C ARG A 126 -4.96 -0.87 3.13
N GLN A 127 -4.01 -1.58 3.75
CA GLN A 127 -3.65 -2.93 3.30
C GLN A 127 -4.80 -3.91 3.47
N SER A 128 -5.56 -3.78 4.55
CA SER A 128 -6.75 -4.60 4.83
C SER A 128 -7.88 -4.33 3.84
N TYR A 129 -8.20 -3.08 3.56
CA TYR A 129 -9.18 -2.72 2.55
C TYR A 129 -8.77 -3.20 1.15
N ALA A 130 -7.48 -3.10 0.80
CA ALA A 130 -6.99 -3.63 -0.48
C ALA A 130 -7.18 -5.15 -0.57
N ALA A 131 -6.89 -5.89 0.50
CA ALA A 131 -7.11 -7.34 0.54
C ALA A 131 -8.62 -7.69 0.52
N LEU A 132 -9.46 -7.00 1.28
CA LEU A 132 -10.91 -7.20 1.26
C LEU A 132 -11.52 -6.90 -0.11
N LEU A 133 -11.02 -5.88 -0.82
CA LEU A 133 -11.41 -5.57 -2.19
C LEU A 133 -11.16 -6.75 -3.13
N THR A 134 -10.01 -7.43 -3.02
CA THR A 134 -9.72 -8.62 -3.86
C THR A 134 -10.69 -9.79 -3.64
N MET A 135 -11.38 -9.80 -2.50
CA MET A 135 -12.37 -10.81 -2.13
C MET A 135 -13.81 -10.30 -2.27
N ASN A 136 -14.03 -9.10 -2.83
CA ASN A 136 -15.34 -8.42 -2.90
C ASN A 136 -16.05 -8.34 -1.53
N SER A 137 -15.29 -8.12 -0.47
CA SER A 137 -15.76 -8.18 0.93
C SER A 137 -15.47 -6.89 1.71
N LEU A 138 -15.55 -5.73 1.04
CA LEU A 138 -15.37 -4.44 1.70
C LEU A 138 -16.37 -4.26 2.85
N PRO A 139 -15.99 -3.54 3.94
CA PRO A 139 -16.91 -3.22 5.01
C PRO A 139 -18.01 -2.27 4.53
N LYS A 140 -19.12 -2.24 5.27
CA LYS A 140 -20.25 -1.34 4.99
C LYS A 140 -20.05 0.08 5.53
N ILE A 141 -18.96 0.33 6.26
CA ILE A 141 -18.64 1.60 6.90
C ILE A 141 -17.39 2.16 6.22
N THR A 142 -17.39 3.46 5.91
CA THR A 142 -16.24 4.17 5.36
C THR A 142 -15.19 4.46 6.41
N TYR A 143 -13.95 4.64 5.97
CA TYR A 143 -12.92 5.14 6.87
C TYR A 143 -13.00 6.66 6.93
N ASN A 144 -13.39 7.18 8.10
CA ASN A 144 -13.83 8.57 8.26
C ASN A 144 -12.69 9.60 8.25
N GLU A 145 -11.41 9.17 8.25
CA GLU A 145 -10.27 10.10 8.24
C GLU A 145 -10.32 11.06 7.03
N PHE A 146 -10.86 10.60 5.91
CA PHE A 146 -10.92 11.36 4.65
C PHE A 146 -12.34 11.72 4.19
N ASP A 147 -13.36 11.52 5.02
CA ASP A 147 -14.73 12.01 4.79
C ASP A 147 -14.83 13.50 5.19
N ILE A 148 -13.90 14.32 4.69
CA ILE A 148 -13.69 15.71 5.07
C ILE A 148 -13.97 16.66 3.90
N GLU A 149 -14.32 17.91 4.23
CA GLU A 149 -14.61 18.98 3.27
C GLU A 149 -13.41 19.27 2.35
N PRO A 150 -13.63 19.73 1.10
CA PRO A 150 -12.56 20.01 0.13
C PRO A 150 -11.43 20.90 0.67
N GLU A 151 -11.74 21.88 1.52
CA GLU A 151 -10.75 22.77 2.14
C GLU A 151 -9.77 22.01 3.03
N LYS A 152 -10.25 21.01 3.77
CA LYS A 152 -9.40 20.16 4.63
C LYS A 152 -8.56 19.19 3.81
N ILE A 153 -9.10 18.69 2.70
CA ILE A 153 -8.33 17.87 1.74
C ILE A 153 -7.17 18.69 1.17
N ASN A 154 -7.45 19.92 0.71
CA ASN A 154 -6.43 20.82 0.18
C ASN A 154 -5.35 21.12 1.22
N LYS A 155 -5.78 21.45 2.46
CA LYS A 155 -4.84 21.66 3.57
C LYS A 155 -3.98 20.42 3.83
N TYR A 156 -4.59 19.22 3.88
CA TYR A 156 -3.85 17.97 4.06
C TYR A 156 -2.76 17.78 3.01
N ILE A 157 -3.08 18.00 1.73
CA ILE A 157 -2.14 17.86 0.60
C ILE A 157 -0.98 18.87 0.72
N LEU A 158 -1.29 20.12 1.07
CA LEU A 158 -0.31 21.19 1.20
C LEU A 158 0.60 21.02 2.43
N ASP A 159 0.10 20.39 3.50
CA ASP A 159 0.84 20.13 4.74
C ASP A 159 1.75 18.86 4.65
N LEU A 160 1.75 18.11 3.54
CA LEU A 160 2.66 16.98 3.34
C LEU A 160 4.13 17.45 3.15
N GLU A 161 5.10 16.70 3.68
CA GLU A 161 6.53 17.02 3.58
C GLU A 161 7.09 16.67 2.18
N TRP A 162 6.84 17.53 1.20
CA TRP A 162 7.24 17.34 -0.20
C TRP A 162 8.75 17.47 -0.48
N ARG A 163 9.59 17.83 0.52
CA ARG A 163 11.04 17.62 0.41
C ARG A 163 11.42 16.15 0.59
N ASN A 164 10.51 15.34 1.14
CA ASN A 164 10.58 13.88 1.14
C ASN A 164 9.47 13.30 0.26
N PRO A 165 9.65 13.26 -1.07
CA PRO A 165 8.59 12.87 -2.01
C PRO A 165 8.18 11.41 -1.90
N TRP A 166 9.01 10.54 -1.32
CA TRP A 166 8.61 9.17 -0.97
C TRP A 166 7.48 9.15 0.06
N THR A 167 7.67 9.89 1.15
CA THR A 167 6.69 9.96 2.25
C THR A 167 5.46 10.73 1.82
N ALA A 168 5.62 11.91 1.21
CA ALA A 168 4.51 12.71 0.71
C ALA A 168 3.68 11.95 -0.34
N GLY A 169 4.33 11.35 -1.35
CA GLY A 169 3.64 10.54 -2.35
C GLY A 169 2.91 9.33 -1.76
N SER A 170 3.47 8.69 -0.73
CA SER A 170 2.78 7.59 -0.03
C SER A 170 1.51 8.05 0.68
N ASN A 171 1.57 9.18 1.39
CA ASN A 171 0.42 9.75 2.10
C ASN A 171 -0.65 10.28 1.13
N PHE A 172 -0.23 10.96 0.06
CA PHE A 172 -1.14 11.34 -1.02
C PHE A 172 -1.82 10.12 -1.65
N GLY A 173 -1.06 9.04 -1.90
CA GLY A 173 -1.63 7.78 -2.38
C GLY A 173 -2.60 7.12 -1.39
N HIS A 174 -2.46 7.33 -0.08
CA HIS A 174 -3.45 6.91 0.91
C HIS A 174 -4.75 7.70 0.78
N LEU A 175 -4.67 9.03 0.67
CA LEU A 175 -5.83 9.89 0.43
C LEU A 175 -6.61 9.43 -0.81
N ILE A 176 -5.95 9.32 -1.96
CA ILE A 176 -6.60 8.90 -3.22
C ILE A 176 -7.23 7.52 -3.10
N PHE A 177 -6.55 6.58 -2.42
CA PHE A 177 -7.10 5.25 -2.19
C PHE A 177 -8.37 5.28 -1.35
N PHE A 178 -8.39 6.03 -0.24
CA PHE A 178 -9.58 6.08 0.62
C PHE A 178 -10.74 6.84 -0.02
N LEU A 179 -10.48 7.91 -0.78
CA LEU A 179 -11.52 8.55 -1.59
C LEU A 179 -12.15 7.55 -2.58
N LYS A 180 -11.32 6.75 -3.28
CA LYS A 180 -11.81 5.73 -4.20
C LYS A 180 -12.61 4.63 -3.50
N ILE A 181 -12.14 4.16 -2.35
CA ILE A 181 -12.81 3.14 -1.55
C ILE A 181 -14.14 3.65 -0.99
N ASN A 182 -14.16 4.86 -0.44
CA ASN A 182 -15.38 5.44 0.12
C ASN A 182 -16.42 5.69 -0.98
N SER A 183 -15.98 6.09 -2.19
CA SER A 183 -16.82 6.14 -3.40
C SER A 183 -17.48 4.79 -3.72
N ILE A 184 -16.73 3.67 -3.62
CA ILE A 184 -17.28 2.32 -3.84
C ILE A 184 -18.28 1.94 -2.75
N ILE A 185 -17.94 2.14 -1.47
CA ILE A 185 -18.78 1.75 -0.33
C ILE A 185 -20.10 2.54 -0.30
N ASN A 186 -20.02 3.86 -0.51
CA ASN A 186 -21.17 4.75 -0.46
C ASN A 186 -21.94 4.83 -1.80
N ASN A 187 -21.49 4.10 -2.82
CA ASN A 187 -22.01 4.21 -4.19
C ASN A 187 -22.10 5.68 -4.66
N SER A 188 -21.06 6.46 -4.36
CA SER A 188 -20.97 7.89 -4.67
C SER A 188 -19.89 8.15 -5.70
N ASN A 189 -19.96 9.25 -6.44
CA ASN A 189 -18.93 9.62 -7.42
C ASN A 189 -17.97 10.66 -6.83
N GLN A 190 -16.74 10.26 -6.54
CA GLN A 190 -15.69 11.16 -6.05
C GLN A 190 -14.65 11.54 -7.13
N LYS A 191 -14.93 11.29 -8.42
CA LYS A 191 -13.97 11.53 -9.51
C LYS A 191 -13.50 12.99 -9.57
N GLN A 192 -14.39 13.95 -9.36
CA GLN A 192 -14.02 15.37 -9.39
C GLN A 192 -13.06 15.72 -8.25
N ILE A 193 -13.36 15.30 -7.02
CA ILE A 193 -12.50 15.52 -5.85
C ILE A 193 -11.11 14.92 -6.07
N ILE A 194 -11.04 13.69 -6.61
CA ILE A 194 -9.77 13.04 -6.95
C ILE A 194 -8.99 13.84 -8.00
N ASN A 195 -9.66 14.32 -9.04
CA ASN A 195 -9.02 15.15 -10.07
C ASN A 195 -8.50 16.47 -9.49
N ASP A 196 -9.26 17.11 -8.61
CA ASP A 196 -8.86 18.35 -7.94
C ASP A 196 -7.64 18.12 -7.04
N CYS A 197 -7.55 16.96 -6.36
CA CYS A 197 -6.36 16.56 -5.59
C CYS A 197 -5.12 16.47 -6.49
N PHE A 198 -5.23 15.80 -7.65
CA PHE A 198 -4.11 15.68 -8.59
C PHE A 198 -3.71 17.04 -9.18
N LYS A 199 -4.70 17.87 -9.51
CA LYS A 199 -4.47 19.23 -9.99
C LYS A 199 -3.68 20.04 -8.96
N LEU A 200 -4.14 20.06 -7.70
CA LEU A 200 -3.48 20.78 -6.63
C LEU A 200 -2.02 20.33 -6.44
N VAL A 201 -1.77 19.01 -6.43
CA VAL A 201 -0.40 18.48 -6.30
C VAL A 201 0.45 18.85 -7.50
N ASN A 202 -0.09 18.77 -8.72
CA ASN A 202 0.65 19.10 -9.91
C ASN A 202 1.01 20.60 -9.97
N ASP A 203 0.05 21.47 -9.64
CA ASP A 203 0.23 22.92 -9.66
C ASP A 203 1.31 23.39 -8.65
N ASN A 204 1.50 22.67 -7.54
CA ASN A 204 2.43 23.06 -6.48
C ASN A 204 3.78 22.32 -6.51
N TYR A 205 3.81 21.05 -6.93
CA TYR A 205 4.96 20.18 -6.67
C TYR A 205 5.51 19.49 -7.91
N LYS A 206 4.84 19.56 -9.06
CA LYS A 206 5.33 18.91 -10.28
C LYS A 206 6.65 19.53 -10.74
N GLN A 207 7.63 18.68 -10.99
CA GLN A 207 8.97 19.07 -11.43
C GLN A 207 9.12 18.88 -12.93
N ILE A 208 10.08 19.60 -13.53
CA ILE A 208 10.36 19.54 -14.97
C ILE A 208 10.78 18.14 -15.44
N ASP A 209 11.38 17.34 -14.55
CA ASP A 209 11.79 15.95 -14.79
C ASP A 209 10.63 14.95 -14.69
N GLY A 210 9.40 15.44 -14.50
CA GLY A 210 8.20 14.62 -14.38
C GLY A 210 7.95 14.08 -12.96
N THR A 211 8.83 14.35 -12.00
CA THR A 211 8.65 13.92 -10.60
C THR A 211 7.90 14.97 -9.77
N TRP A 212 7.75 14.74 -8.47
CA TRP A 212 7.06 15.66 -7.56
C TRP A 212 7.95 15.98 -6.36
N SER A 213 8.09 17.25 -6.04
CA SER A 213 8.77 17.74 -4.83
C SER A 213 8.52 19.24 -4.62
N SER A 214 8.76 19.74 -3.41
CA SER A 214 8.90 21.18 -3.13
C SER A 214 10.32 21.73 -3.38
N THR A 215 11.29 20.91 -3.74
CA THR A 215 12.67 21.33 -4.05
C THR A 215 13.29 20.50 -5.17
N THR A 216 14.24 21.09 -5.90
CA THR A 216 14.99 20.40 -6.96
C THR A 216 16.19 19.62 -6.43
N ASP A 217 16.68 19.97 -5.23
CA ASP A 217 17.83 19.37 -4.55
C ASP A 217 17.43 18.11 -3.78
N ILE A 218 17.12 17.05 -4.53
CA ILE A 218 16.78 15.73 -3.98
C ILE A 218 17.59 14.65 -4.69
N PRO A 219 18.17 13.69 -3.94
CA PRO A 219 18.81 12.51 -4.52
C PRO A 219 17.91 11.79 -5.54
N ILE A 220 18.49 11.35 -6.66
CA ILE A 220 17.75 10.72 -7.76
C ILE A 220 16.90 9.52 -7.32
N HIS A 221 17.37 8.72 -6.36
CA HIS A 221 16.63 7.58 -5.85
C HIS A 221 15.33 8.00 -5.13
N LEU A 222 15.34 9.09 -4.35
CA LEU A 222 14.14 9.62 -3.70
C LEU A 222 13.14 10.18 -4.72
N LYS A 223 13.63 10.80 -5.80
CA LYS A 223 12.78 11.26 -6.91
C LYS A 223 12.04 10.10 -7.57
N ILE A 224 12.77 9.05 -7.93
CA ILE A 224 12.21 7.83 -8.56
C ILE A 224 11.22 7.15 -7.60
N ASN A 225 11.61 7.00 -6.34
CA ASN A 225 10.79 6.39 -5.30
C ASN A 225 9.50 7.18 -5.05
N GLY A 226 9.57 8.51 -4.98
CA GLY A 226 8.39 9.39 -4.88
C GLY A 226 7.50 9.30 -6.12
N ALA A 227 8.09 9.33 -7.32
CA ALA A 227 7.36 9.15 -8.58
C ALA A 227 6.60 7.83 -8.62
N MET A 228 7.21 6.72 -8.18
CA MET A 228 6.54 5.42 -8.07
C MET A 228 5.27 5.50 -7.20
N LYS A 229 5.29 6.22 -6.07
CA LYS A 229 4.10 6.38 -5.22
C LYS A 229 2.99 7.15 -5.93
N MET A 230 3.35 8.21 -6.65
CA MET A 230 2.40 9.00 -7.44
C MET A 230 1.76 8.18 -8.57
N LEU A 231 2.55 7.35 -9.25
CA LEU A 231 2.04 6.42 -10.28
C LEU A 231 1.06 5.39 -9.68
N VAL A 232 1.35 4.86 -8.49
CA VAL A 232 0.41 3.99 -7.76
C VAL A 232 -0.89 4.72 -7.42
N ALA A 233 -0.80 6.00 -7.03
CA ALA A 233 -1.99 6.82 -6.76
C ALA A 233 -2.81 7.04 -8.05
N MET A 234 -2.16 7.36 -9.17
CA MET A 234 -2.81 7.52 -10.49
C MET A 234 -3.51 6.22 -10.92
N SER A 235 -2.81 5.09 -10.82
CA SER A 235 -3.38 3.78 -11.12
C SER A 235 -4.60 3.47 -10.24
N THR A 236 -4.54 3.81 -8.94
CA THR A 236 -5.68 3.66 -8.02
C THR A 236 -6.89 4.52 -8.44
N ALA A 237 -6.64 5.71 -8.97
CA ALA A 237 -7.67 6.61 -9.48
C ALA A 237 -8.23 6.17 -10.85
N GLY A 238 -7.61 5.21 -11.53
CA GLY A 238 -7.94 4.83 -12.91
C GLY A 238 -7.42 5.83 -13.95
N ILE A 239 -6.33 6.52 -13.66
CA ILE A 239 -5.62 7.40 -14.59
C ILE A 239 -4.53 6.55 -15.27
N GLU A 240 -4.73 6.24 -16.55
CA GLU A 240 -3.84 5.36 -17.33
C GLU A 240 -2.79 6.13 -18.14
N GLU A 241 -3.11 7.37 -18.53
CA GLU A 241 -2.24 8.22 -19.34
C GLU A 241 -1.80 9.45 -18.55
N PHE A 242 -0.50 9.79 -18.65
CA PHE A 242 0.04 11.03 -18.12
C PHE A 242 1.20 11.53 -18.99
N ASP A 243 1.22 12.83 -19.24
CA ASP A 243 2.07 13.48 -20.26
C ASP A 243 3.58 13.32 -20.01
N ASP A 244 4.00 13.15 -18.75
CA ASP A 244 5.41 13.12 -18.36
C ASP A 244 6.01 11.70 -18.27
N SER A 245 5.32 10.68 -18.76
CA SER A 245 5.77 9.28 -18.68
C SER A 245 7.17 9.06 -19.23
N LYS A 246 7.47 9.67 -20.39
CA LYS A 246 8.80 9.63 -21.01
C LYS A 246 9.90 10.20 -20.11
N LYS A 247 9.62 11.30 -19.40
CA LYS A 247 10.62 11.97 -18.55
C LYS A 247 11.00 11.10 -17.34
N ILE A 248 10.01 10.43 -16.75
CA ILE A 248 10.24 9.49 -15.64
C ILE A 248 11.03 8.27 -16.13
N ILE A 249 10.70 7.73 -17.31
CA ILE A 249 11.47 6.64 -17.94
C ILE A 249 12.93 7.06 -18.15
N ASP A 250 13.15 8.23 -18.74
CA ASP A 250 14.49 8.77 -18.99
C ASP A 250 15.27 8.95 -17.68
N LEU A 251 14.61 9.40 -16.61
CA LEU A 251 15.21 9.51 -15.28
C LEU A 251 15.63 8.15 -14.73
N CYS A 252 14.76 7.14 -14.82
CA CYS A 252 15.05 5.77 -14.40
C CYS A 252 16.22 5.16 -15.18
N LEU A 253 16.25 5.33 -16.51
CA LEU A 253 17.32 4.79 -17.35
C LEU A 253 18.68 5.44 -17.04
N LYS A 254 18.71 6.74 -16.75
CA LYS A 254 19.91 7.43 -16.27
C LYS A 254 20.40 6.89 -14.92
N SER A 255 19.53 6.26 -14.14
CA SER A 255 19.83 5.80 -12.79
C SER A 255 20.34 4.35 -12.67
N LEU A 256 20.31 3.59 -13.77
CA LEU A 256 20.59 2.15 -13.78
C LEU A 256 21.94 1.74 -13.18
N ASN A 257 22.93 2.64 -13.17
CA ASN A 257 24.28 2.34 -12.71
C ASN A 257 24.53 2.63 -11.22
N TYR A 258 23.54 3.12 -10.46
CA TYR A 258 23.78 3.59 -9.10
C TYR A 258 23.46 2.60 -7.98
N GLY A 259 22.88 1.42 -8.27
CA GLY A 259 22.61 0.37 -7.26
C GLY A 259 21.67 0.75 -6.11
N ASN A 260 21.04 1.93 -6.15
CA ASN A 260 20.34 2.55 -5.01
C ASN A 260 18.81 2.57 -5.13
N ALA A 261 18.23 1.79 -6.05
CA ALA A 261 16.81 1.87 -6.41
C ALA A 261 15.83 1.61 -5.24
N CYS A 262 16.28 1.00 -4.13
CA CYS A 262 15.44 0.74 -2.95
C CYS A 262 15.92 1.43 -1.67
N ASN A 263 16.91 2.33 -1.73
CA ASN A 263 17.31 3.12 -0.56
C ASN A 263 16.31 4.26 -0.32
N HIS A 264 15.91 4.45 0.93
CA HIS A 264 14.90 5.41 1.38
C HIS A 264 15.26 5.97 2.75
#